data_AF-A0A4Q7D3T9-F1
#
_entry.id   AF-A0A4Q7D3T9-F1
#
_cell.length_a   1.000
_cell.length_b   1.000
_cell.length_c   1.000
_cell.angle_alpha   90.00
_cell.angle_beta   90.00
_cell.angle_gamma   90.00
#
_symmetry.space_group_name_H-M   'P 1'
#
loop_
_entity.id
_entity.type
_entity.pdbx_description
1 polymer ?
#
loop_
_entity_poly.entity_id
_entity_poly.type
_entity_poly.pdbx_seq_one_letter_code
_entity_poly.pdbx_strand_id
1 'polypeptide(L)'
;MSALNYLISQIYEQAKNGDWDSVMSQWMQEPLLGRLCSLYQAPSSGWTFLHQAAYFGREAACIELIRLGGSAARQSAKGKSAIEVAREHGHSELALLLDRSSFEDRSLWSVPSNPALLPSSNLFQEANEHRASTLMLVAYAGGVVQIPSEAKYYADSFGRPLIGWHGTFDPPCGMDGESMLRM
;
A
#
# COMPACT_ATOMS: atom_id res chain seq x y z
N MET A 1 22.67 11.53 -10.54
CA MET A 1 21.58 10.88 -9.79
C MET A 1 21.84 11.09 -8.31
N SER A 2 20.84 11.39 -7.49
CA SER A 2 21.02 11.47 -6.03
C SER A 2 21.36 10.09 -5.46
N ALA A 3 22.05 10.04 -4.31
CA ALA A 3 22.36 8.78 -3.62
C ALA A 3 21.09 7.94 -3.34
N LEU A 4 19.98 8.61 -3.03
CA LEU A 4 18.68 7.97 -2.84
C LEU A 4 18.15 7.29 -4.11
N ASN A 5 18.21 7.96 -5.26
CA ASN A 5 17.76 7.38 -6.53
C ASN A 5 18.62 6.19 -6.94
N TYR A 6 19.92 6.25 -6.63
CA TYR A 6 20.83 5.12 -6.85
C TYR A 6 20.43 3.92 -5.96
N LEU A 7 20.19 4.15 -4.67
CA LEU A 7 19.74 3.10 -3.74
C LEU A 7 18.42 2.46 -4.18
N ILE A 8 17.40 3.24 -4.53
CA ILE A 8 16.11 2.69 -5.01
C ILE A 8 16.33 1.86 -6.28
N SER A 9 17.21 2.30 -7.18
CA SER A 9 17.54 1.55 -8.40
C SER A 9 18.24 0.21 -8.09
N GLN A 10 19.12 0.17 -7.09
CA GLN A 10 19.75 -1.09 -6.64
C GLN A 10 18.72 -2.07 -6.07
N ILE A 11 17.81 -1.60 -5.22
CA ILE A 11 16.74 -2.42 -4.63
C ILE A 11 15.79 -2.90 -5.73
N TYR A 12 15.52 -2.06 -6.73
CA TYR A 12 14.69 -2.42 -7.88
C TYR A 12 15.32 -3.54 -8.72
N GLU A 13 16.64 -3.55 -8.88
CA GLU A 13 17.34 -4.65 -9.55
C GLU A 13 17.39 -5.92 -8.68
N GLN A 14 17.50 -5.83 -7.35
CA GLN A 14 17.36 -6.99 -6.46
C GLN A 14 15.99 -7.65 -6.59
N ALA A 15 14.92 -6.86 -6.53
CA ALA A 15 13.54 -7.33 -6.69
C ALA A 15 13.32 -7.96 -8.09
N LYS A 16 13.92 -7.38 -9.13
CA LYS A 16 13.89 -7.92 -10.51
C LYS A 16 14.61 -9.25 -10.64
N ASN A 17 15.65 -9.48 -9.83
CA ASN A 17 16.37 -10.77 -9.75
C ASN A 17 15.69 -11.77 -8.81
N GLY A 18 14.57 -11.40 -8.18
CA GLY A 18 13.79 -12.27 -7.30
C GLY A 18 14.27 -12.33 -5.85
N ASP A 19 15.22 -11.48 -5.45
CA ASP A 19 15.79 -11.40 -4.10
C ASP A 19 14.88 -10.62 -3.14
N TRP A 20 13.66 -11.14 -2.97
CA TRP A 20 12.61 -10.46 -2.21
C TRP A 20 12.84 -10.48 -0.70
N ASP A 21 13.57 -11.47 -0.18
CA ASP A 21 13.89 -11.53 1.26
C ASP A 21 14.81 -10.36 1.65
N SER A 22 15.83 -10.07 0.83
CA SER A 22 16.71 -8.92 1.04
C SER A 22 15.97 -7.59 0.87
N VAL A 23 15.09 -7.49 -0.13
CA VAL A 23 14.26 -6.29 -0.37
C VAL A 23 13.37 -6.02 0.85
N MET A 24 12.67 -7.04 1.34
CA MET A 24 11.79 -6.93 2.51
C MET A 24 12.58 -6.60 3.78
N SER A 25 13.76 -7.20 3.97
CA SER A 25 14.65 -6.89 5.10
C SER A 25 15.06 -5.42 5.12
N GLN A 26 15.41 -4.84 3.96
CA GLN A 26 15.76 -3.43 3.86
C GLN A 26 14.57 -2.50 4.17
N TRP A 27 13.36 -2.85 3.71
CA TRP A 27 12.16 -2.06 4.01
C TRP A 27 11.76 -2.12 5.49
N MET A 28 11.99 -3.26 6.16
CA MET A 28 11.76 -3.40 7.59
C MET A 28 12.74 -2.56 8.41
N GLN A 29 14.01 -2.49 7.99
CA GLN A 29 15.03 -1.67 8.66
C GLN A 29 14.77 -0.17 8.47
N GLU A 30 14.35 0.23 7.26
CA GLU A 30 14.11 1.63 6.90
C GLU A 30 12.72 1.81 6.26
N PRO A 31 11.64 1.99 7.03
CA PRO A 31 10.27 2.04 6.50
C PRO A 31 10.02 3.14 5.47
N LEU A 32 10.75 4.27 5.54
CA LEU A 32 10.65 5.32 4.52
C LEU A 32 11.14 4.84 3.15
N LEU A 33 12.16 3.97 3.13
CA LEU A 33 12.66 3.38 1.89
C LEU A 33 11.59 2.49 1.24
N GLY A 34 10.87 1.71 2.03
CA GLY A 34 9.71 0.95 1.55
C GLY A 34 8.63 1.83 0.92
N ARG A 35 8.30 2.98 1.57
CA ARG A 35 7.33 3.96 1.00
C ARG A 35 7.83 4.63 -0.28
N LEU A 36 9.12 4.87 -0.40
CA LEU A 36 9.69 5.39 -1.64
C LEU A 36 9.67 4.33 -2.76
N CYS A 37 9.97 3.08 -2.42
CA CYS A 37 9.89 1.95 -3.34
C CYS A 37 8.44 1.67 -3.78
N SER A 38 7.44 1.78 -2.90
CA SER A 38 6.02 1.56 -3.25
C SER A 38 5.50 2.53 -4.32
N LEU A 39 6.04 3.76 -4.33
CA LEU A 39 5.72 4.81 -5.30
C LEU A 39 6.63 4.80 -6.53
N TYR A 40 7.71 4.00 -6.52
CA TYR A 40 8.68 3.98 -7.61
C TYR A 40 8.10 3.36 -8.88
N GLN A 41 8.41 4.01 -10.02
CA GLN A 41 8.10 3.52 -11.35
C GLN A 41 9.34 3.61 -12.23
N ALA A 42 9.73 2.48 -12.83
CA ALA A 42 10.88 2.41 -13.72
C ALA A 42 10.63 3.24 -14.99
N PRO A 43 11.51 4.21 -15.34
CA PRO A 43 11.27 5.11 -16.45
C PRO A 43 11.10 4.45 -17.82
N SER A 44 11.78 3.32 -18.06
CA SER A 44 11.80 2.65 -19.36
C SER A 44 10.60 1.73 -19.60
N SER A 45 10.19 0.97 -18.59
CA SER A 45 9.12 -0.04 -18.72
C SER A 45 7.81 0.39 -18.07
N GLY A 46 7.82 1.41 -17.23
CA GLY A 46 6.69 1.77 -16.37
C GLY A 46 6.40 0.74 -15.26
N TRP A 47 7.27 -0.26 -15.04
CA TRP A 47 7.07 -1.25 -13.99
C TRP A 47 7.33 -0.66 -12.61
N THR A 48 6.52 -1.07 -11.64
CA THR A 48 6.72 -0.77 -10.22
C THR A 48 7.27 -2.01 -9.51
N PHE A 49 7.66 -1.86 -8.23
CA PHE A 49 7.95 -3.01 -7.38
C PHE A 49 6.76 -3.99 -7.30
N LEU A 50 5.53 -3.48 -7.34
CA LEU A 50 4.33 -4.33 -7.25
C LEU A 50 4.14 -5.21 -8.49
N HIS A 51 4.54 -4.73 -9.68
CA HIS A 51 4.57 -5.56 -10.89
C HIS A 51 5.57 -6.71 -10.75
N GLN A 52 6.76 -6.43 -10.20
CA GLN A 52 7.77 -7.47 -9.98
C GLN A 52 7.32 -8.47 -8.91
N ALA A 53 6.76 -7.99 -7.79
CA ALA A 53 6.26 -8.87 -6.72
C ALA A 53 5.15 -9.79 -7.26
N ALA A 54 4.22 -9.24 -8.04
CA ALA A 54 3.17 -9.99 -8.71
C ALA A 54 3.72 -11.02 -9.70
N TYR A 55 4.74 -10.67 -10.51
CA TYR A 55 5.40 -11.59 -11.43
C TYR A 55 5.98 -12.82 -10.69
N PHE A 56 6.62 -12.59 -9.55
CA PHE A 56 7.22 -13.64 -8.73
C PHE A 56 6.25 -14.33 -7.74
N GLY A 57 4.98 -13.93 -7.69
CA GLY A 57 4.00 -14.50 -6.75
C GLY A 57 4.29 -14.17 -5.28
N ARG A 58 4.96 -13.05 -5.00
CA ARG A 58 5.40 -12.67 -3.64
C ARG A 58 4.30 -11.95 -2.89
N GLU A 59 3.35 -12.71 -2.39
CA GLU A 59 2.18 -12.19 -1.67
C GLU A 59 2.54 -11.23 -0.53
N ALA A 60 3.49 -11.60 0.34
CA ALA A 60 3.91 -10.75 1.45
C ALA A 60 4.48 -9.39 0.99
N ALA A 61 5.25 -9.37 -0.10
CA ALA A 61 5.77 -8.14 -0.68
C ALA A 61 4.66 -7.32 -1.35
N CYS A 62 3.71 -7.97 -2.00
CA CYS A 62 2.51 -7.32 -2.54
C CYS A 62 1.70 -6.63 -1.44
N ILE A 63 1.42 -7.32 -0.34
CA ILE A 63 0.70 -6.77 0.82
C ILE A 63 1.44 -5.55 1.38
N GLU A 64 2.75 -5.68 1.62
CA GLU A 64 3.56 -4.59 2.17
C GLU A 64 3.59 -3.38 1.23
N LEU A 65 3.74 -3.60 -0.07
CA LEU A 65 3.71 -2.51 -1.05
C LEU A 65 2.35 -1.78 -1.03
N ILE A 66 1.22 -2.50 -0.97
CA ILE A 66 -0.11 -1.89 -0.84
C ILE A 66 -0.24 -1.10 0.47
N ARG A 67 0.22 -1.68 1.59
CA ARG A 67 0.26 -1.04 2.92
C ARG A 67 1.01 0.30 2.89
N LEU A 68 2.08 0.35 2.11
CA LEU A 68 2.97 1.51 1.98
C LEU A 68 2.57 2.48 0.86
N GLY A 69 1.41 2.30 0.21
CA GLY A 69 0.90 3.21 -0.82
C GLY A 69 1.24 2.83 -2.26
N GLY A 70 1.57 1.57 -2.52
CA GLY A 70 1.60 1.02 -3.87
C GLY A 70 0.20 0.90 -4.46
N SER A 71 0.05 1.13 -5.77
CA SER A 71 -1.22 0.96 -6.47
C SER A 71 -1.19 -0.27 -7.36
N ALA A 72 -2.08 -1.23 -7.10
CA ALA A 72 -2.27 -2.43 -7.93
C ALA A 72 -2.78 -2.08 -9.33
N ALA A 73 -3.55 -1.00 -9.46
CA ALA A 73 -4.16 -0.53 -10.70
C ALA A 73 -3.21 0.30 -11.60
N ARG A 74 -2.04 0.71 -11.10
CA ARG A 74 -1.08 1.49 -11.90
C ARG A 74 -0.61 0.66 -13.10
N GLN A 75 -0.74 1.23 -14.29
CA GLN A 75 -0.33 0.58 -15.53
C GLN A 75 1.16 0.82 -15.85
N SER A 76 1.81 -0.23 -16.35
CA SER A 76 3.10 -0.18 -17.01
C SER A 76 3.02 0.46 -18.40
N ALA A 77 4.17 0.70 -19.06
CA ALA A 77 4.21 1.23 -20.42
C ALA A 77 3.55 0.30 -21.46
N LYS A 78 3.33 -0.98 -21.11
CA LYS A 78 2.58 -1.94 -21.94
C LYS A 78 1.09 -2.01 -21.58
N GLY A 79 0.59 -1.12 -20.72
CA GLY A 79 -0.81 -1.09 -20.29
C GLY A 79 -1.18 -2.13 -19.23
N LYS A 80 -0.22 -2.95 -18.76
CA LYS A 80 -0.49 -3.99 -17.76
C LYS A 80 -0.35 -3.45 -16.34
N SER A 81 -1.29 -3.78 -15.48
CA SER A 81 -1.31 -3.61 -14.03
C SER A 81 -0.63 -4.77 -13.30
N ALA A 82 -0.37 -4.63 -12.00
CA ALA A 82 0.17 -5.73 -11.20
C ALA A 82 -0.81 -6.91 -11.09
N ILE A 83 -2.12 -6.63 -11.10
CA ILE A 83 -3.19 -7.64 -11.09
C ILE A 83 -3.12 -8.51 -12.34
N GLU A 84 -2.95 -7.90 -13.51
CA GLU A 84 -2.82 -8.62 -14.77
C GLU A 84 -1.51 -9.41 -14.83
N VAL A 85 -0.41 -8.84 -14.36
CA VAL A 85 0.87 -9.56 -14.29
C VAL A 85 0.77 -10.80 -13.41
N ALA A 86 0.15 -10.73 -12.23
CA ALA A 86 -0.07 -11.89 -11.36
C ALA A 86 -0.89 -12.98 -12.09
N ARG A 87 -1.98 -12.59 -12.76
CA ARG A 87 -2.85 -13.51 -13.52
C ARG A 87 -2.11 -14.21 -14.66
N GLU A 88 -1.30 -13.48 -15.42
CA GLU A 88 -0.51 -14.02 -16.54
C GLU A 88 0.55 -15.03 -16.11
N HIS A 89 1.04 -14.93 -14.87
CA HIS A 89 2.07 -15.81 -14.31
C HIS A 89 1.49 -16.94 -13.46
N GLY A 90 0.16 -17.14 -13.49
CA GLY A 90 -0.51 -18.24 -12.78
C GLY A 90 -0.80 -17.98 -11.30
N HIS A 91 -0.59 -16.76 -10.81
CA HIS A 91 -0.85 -16.38 -9.42
C HIS A 91 -2.28 -15.86 -9.26
N SER A 92 -3.27 -16.69 -9.56
CA SER A 92 -4.69 -16.28 -9.60
C SER A 92 -5.21 -15.78 -8.25
N GLU A 93 -4.87 -16.45 -7.14
CA GLU A 93 -5.27 -16.02 -5.79
C GLU A 93 -4.65 -14.67 -5.43
N LEU A 94 -3.38 -14.45 -5.80
CA LEU A 94 -2.71 -13.16 -5.61
C LEU A 94 -3.36 -12.06 -6.46
N ALA A 95 -3.79 -12.37 -7.68
CA ALA A 95 -4.52 -11.41 -8.52
C ALA A 95 -5.87 -11.02 -7.87
N LEU A 96 -6.61 -11.99 -7.31
CA LEU A 96 -7.86 -11.72 -6.59
C LEU A 96 -7.62 -10.90 -5.31
N LEU A 97 -6.55 -11.20 -4.57
CA LEU A 97 -6.12 -10.40 -3.43
C LEU A 97 -5.86 -8.95 -3.86
N LEU A 98 -5.01 -8.73 -4.87
CA LEU A 98 -4.66 -7.38 -5.33
C LEU A 98 -5.86 -6.60 -5.87
N ASP A 99 -6.83 -7.26 -6.50
CA ASP A 99 -8.05 -6.63 -7.00
C ASP A 99 -8.83 -5.95 -5.86
N ARG A 100 -8.95 -6.59 -4.70
CA ARG A 100 -9.59 -6.03 -3.49
C ARG A 100 -8.92 -4.76 -2.96
N SER A 101 -7.63 -4.56 -3.26
CA SER A 101 -6.89 -3.37 -2.80
C SER A 101 -7.18 -2.11 -3.62
N SER A 102 -7.79 -2.26 -4.80
CA SER A 102 -7.99 -1.18 -5.76
C SER A 102 -9.18 -0.31 -5.38
N PHE A 103 -9.00 1.00 -5.49
CA PHE A 103 -10.06 2.00 -5.32
C PHE A 103 -10.39 2.65 -6.65
N GLU A 104 -11.61 3.16 -6.77
CA GLU A 104 -11.97 4.04 -7.89
C GLU A 104 -11.12 5.31 -7.88
N ASP A 105 -10.81 5.82 -9.09
CA ASP A 105 -10.10 7.08 -9.23
C ASP A 105 -10.94 8.21 -8.60
N ARG A 106 -10.29 9.07 -7.79
CA ARG A 106 -10.90 10.17 -6.98
C ARG A 106 -11.68 9.75 -5.73
N SER A 107 -11.46 8.55 -5.22
CA SER A 107 -11.91 8.14 -3.88
C SER A 107 -11.31 9.00 -2.76
N LEU A 108 -12.03 9.16 -1.63
CA LEU A 108 -11.51 9.81 -0.40
C LEU A 108 -10.29 9.06 0.18
N TRP A 109 -10.16 7.78 -0.16
CA TRP A 109 -9.09 6.86 0.24
C TRP A 109 -8.04 6.69 -0.86
N SER A 110 -7.90 7.69 -1.75
CA SER A 110 -6.91 7.63 -2.82
C SER A 110 -5.50 7.47 -2.27
N VAL A 111 -4.69 6.72 -3.03
CA VAL A 111 -3.29 6.47 -2.67
C VAL A 111 -2.52 7.79 -2.64
N PRO A 112 -1.82 8.12 -1.54
CA PRO A 112 -1.08 9.37 -1.45
C PRO A 112 0.14 9.38 -2.36
N SER A 113 0.40 10.52 -3.00
CA SER A 113 1.66 10.76 -3.73
C SER A 113 2.82 11.15 -2.82
N ASN A 114 2.53 11.57 -1.59
CA ASN A 114 3.54 11.95 -0.60
C ASN A 114 4.02 10.72 0.18
N PRO A 115 5.31 10.30 0.06
CA PRO A 115 5.86 9.14 0.76
C PRO A 115 5.94 9.30 2.29
N ALA A 116 5.64 10.48 2.84
CA ALA A 116 5.51 10.68 4.28
C ALA A 116 4.15 10.23 4.83
N LEU A 117 3.15 10.02 3.98
CA LEU A 117 1.80 9.64 4.36
C LEU A 117 1.53 8.17 4.06
N LEU A 118 0.82 7.51 4.96
CA LEU A 118 0.25 6.18 4.73
C LEU A 118 -1.08 6.29 3.99
N PRO A 119 -1.45 5.32 3.13
CA PRO A 119 -2.78 5.25 2.56
C PRO A 119 -3.82 4.93 3.63
N SER A 120 -5.02 5.48 3.50
CA SER A 120 -6.19 5.01 4.24
C SER A 120 -6.95 3.93 3.44
N SER A 121 -7.90 3.26 4.09
CA SER A 121 -8.77 2.26 3.47
C SER A 121 -10.23 2.43 3.88
N ASN A 122 -11.14 1.99 3.00
CA ASN A 122 -12.57 1.87 3.24
C ASN A 122 -13.05 0.41 3.28
N LEU A 123 -12.14 -0.55 3.39
CA LEU A 123 -12.46 -1.97 3.51
C LEU A 123 -12.92 -2.31 4.94
N PHE A 124 -13.97 -1.63 5.43
CA PHE A 124 -14.44 -1.74 6.81
C PHE A 124 -14.90 -3.16 7.20
N GLN A 125 -15.21 -4.01 6.22
CA GLN A 125 -15.55 -5.42 6.44
C GLN A 125 -14.33 -6.29 6.79
N GLU A 126 -13.11 -5.79 6.55
CA GLU A 126 -11.85 -6.46 6.86
C GLU A 126 -11.21 -5.94 8.15
N ALA A 127 -11.97 -5.20 8.96
CA ALA A 127 -11.45 -4.51 10.13
C ALA A 127 -10.83 -5.46 11.15
N ASN A 128 -9.54 -5.24 11.41
CA ASN A 128 -8.82 -5.85 12.52
C ASN A 128 -8.35 -4.76 13.47
N GLU A 129 -8.50 -4.99 14.77
CA GLU A 129 -8.06 -4.03 15.79
C GLU A 129 -6.53 -4.05 15.90
N HIS A 130 -5.94 -2.87 15.95
CA HIS A 130 -4.51 -2.66 16.14
C HIS A 130 -4.25 -1.55 17.15
N ARG A 131 -3.01 -1.48 17.62
CA ARG A 131 -2.48 -0.38 18.42
C ARG A 131 -1.27 0.21 17.70
N ALA A 132 -1.28 1.52 17.52
CA ALA A 132 -0.21 2.21 16.80
C ALA A 132 1.06 2.20 17.65
N SER A 133 2.18 1.72 17.11
CA SER A 133 3.48 1.71 17.82
C SER A 133 4.21 3.05 17.74
N THR A 134 3.78 3.93 16.84
CA THR A 134 4.33 5.26 16.61
C THR A 134 3.23 6.16 16.03
N LEU A 135 3.50 7.46 15.92
CA LEU A 135 2.63 8.38 15.21
C LEU A 135 2.50 7.97 13.74
N MET A 136 1.27 7.75 13.29
CA MET A 136 0.97 7.48 11.88
C MET A 136 0.30 8.70 11.26
N LEU A 137 0.83 9.15 10.13
CA LEU A 137 0.23 10.19 9.30
C LEU A 137 -0.49 9.52 8.13
N VAL A 138 -1.82 9.55 8.13
CA VAL A 138 -2.66 8.81 7.18
C VAL A 138 -3.36 9.81 6.24
N ALA A 139 -3.22 9.62 4.94
CA ALA A 139 -3.90 10.45 3.95
C ALA A 139 -5.40 10.13 3.90
N TYR A 140 -6.23 11.17 3.93
CA TYR A 140 -7.69 11.04 3.81
C TYR A 140 -8.31 12.31 3.26
N ALA A 141 -9.11 12.21 2.21
CA ALA A 141 -9.86 13.33 1.61
C ALA A 141 -9.00 14.56 1.26
N GLY A 142 -7.74 14.35 0.86
CA GLY A 142 -6.77 15.43 0.59
C GLY A 142 -6.12 16.05 1.84
N GLY A 143 -6.54 15.65 3.05
CA GLY A 143 -5.94 16.01 4.32
C GLY A 143 -5.12 14.88 4.95
N VAL A 144 -4.77 15.07 6.23
CA VAL A 144 -3.98 14.12 7.01
C VAL A 144 -4.69 13.84 8.33
N VAL A 145 -4.95 12.57 8.60
CA VAL A 145 -5.36 12.05 9.91
C VAL A 145 -4.13 11.63 10.68
N GLN A 146 -4.03 12.07 11.93
CA GLN A 146 -2.96 11.67 12.84
C GLN A 146 -3.50 10.59 13.77
N ILE A 147 -2.90 9.40 13.73
CA ILE A 147 -3.14 8.34 14.70
C ILE A 147 -1.97 8.36 15.68
N PRO A 148 -2.15 8.84 16.93
CA PRO A 148 -1.07 8.94 17.91
C PRO A 148 -0.49 7.57 18.26
N SER A 149 0.76 7.56 18.75
CA SER A 149 1.33 6.37 19.38
C SER A 149 0.40 5.86 20.49
N GLU A 150 0.31 4.54 20.63
CA GLU A 150 -0.56 3.82 21.55
C GLU A 150 -2.07 3.97 21.29
N ALA A 151 -2.49 4.75 20.29
CA ALA A 151 -3.90 4.84 19.93
C ALA A 151 -4.37 3.50 19.33
N LYS A 152 -5.59 3.12 19.70
CA LYS A 152 -6.30 2.03 19.02
C LYS A 152 -6.74 2.55 17.65
N TYR A 153 -6.68 1.68 16.66
CA TYR A 153 -7.20 1.92 15.32
C TYR A 153 -7.59 0.59 14.67
N TYR A 154 -8.30 0.65 13.56
CA TYR A 154 -8.65 -0.53 12.78
C TYR A 154 -7.92 -0.52 11.44
N ALA A 155 -7.50 -1.67 10.94
CA ALA A 155 -6.85 -1.82 9.65
C ALA A 155 -7.54 -2.89 8.79
N ASP A 156 -7.43 -2.76 7.47
CA ASP A 156 -7.85 -3.80 6.54
C ASP A 156 -6.86 -4.97 6.48
N SER A 157 -7.14 -6.00 5.66
CA SER A 157 -6.26 -7.17 5.53
C SER A 157 -4.87 -6.86 4.93
N PHE A 158 -4.66 -5.65 4.40
CA PHE A 158 -3.36 -5.16 3.95
C PHE A 158 -2.62 -4.35 5.02
N GLY A 159 -3.24 -4.10 6.17
CA GLY A 159 -2.68 -3.25 7.23
C GLY A 159 -2.82 -1.75 6.97
N ARG A 160 -3.70 -1.32 6.05
CA ARG A 160 -4.00 0.09 5.82
C ARG A 160 -5.02 0.58 6.86
N PRO A 161 -4.79 1.71 7.55
CA PRO A 161 -5.75 2.24 8.50
C PRO A 161 -7.12 2.53 7.88
N LEU A 162 -8.17 2.05 8.54
CA LEU A 162 -9.56 2.33 8.20
C LEU A 162 -9.93 3.72 8.71
N ILE A 163 -10.24 4.61 7.78
CA ILE A 163 -10.58 6.00 8.11
C ILE A 163 -12.02 6.26 7.68
N GLY A 164 -12.86 6.60 8.65
CA GLY A 164 -14.23 7.02 8.44
C GLY A 164 -14.33 8.51 8.10
N TRP A 165 -15.57 8.97 8.01
CA TRP A 165 -15.89 10.36 7.74
C TRP A 165 -15.30 11.28 8.81
N HIS A 166 -14.94 12.49 8.37
CA HIS A 166 -14.26 13.50 9.18
C HIS A 166 -12.91 13.04 9.79
N GLY A 167 -12.33 11.97 9.27
CA GLY A 167 -11.05 11.44 9.75
C GLY A 167 -11.14 10.60 11.03
N THR A 168 -12.33 10.10 11.35
CA THR A 168 -12.55 9.17 12.47
C THR A 168 -11.85 7.83 12.22
N PHE A 169 -11.28 7.22 13.26
CA PHE A 169 -10.53 5.96 13.13
C PHE A 169 -10.70 4.99 14.30
N ASP A 170 -11.34 5.43 15.40
CA ASP A 170 -11.62 4.60 16.57
C ASP A 170 -12.96 4.98 17.24
N PRO A 171 -14.07 4.34 16.83
CA PRO A 171 -14.20 3.59 15.57
C PRO A 171 -14.19 4.55 14.36
N PRO A 172 -13.92 4.05 13.14
CA PRO A 172 -14.25 4.80 11.93
C PRO A 172 -15.76 4.93 11.80
N CYS A 173 -16.26 6.16 11.64
CA CYS A 173 -17.69 6.48 11.62
C CYS A 173 -18.19 6.96 10.25
N GLY A 174 -19.48 6.75 9.99
CA GLY A 174 -20.21 7.32 8.86
C GLY A 174 -20.50 8.82 9.03
N MET A 175 -21.09 9.44 8.01
CA MET A 175 -21.63 10.82 8.10
C MET A 175 -22.75 10.95 9.13
N ASP A 176 -23.42 9.86 9.44
CA ASP A 176 -24.46 9.73 10.48
C ASP A 176 -23.86 9.60 11.89
N GLY A 177 -22.54 9.47 12.02
CA GLY A 177 -21.84 9.27 13.29
C GLY A 177 -21.80 7.82 13.77
N GLU A 178 -22.48 6.91 13.06
CA GLU A 178 -22.51 5.49 13.42
C GLU A 178 -21.22 4.78 13.00
N SER A 179 -20.84 3.74 13.74
CA SER A 179 -19.67 2.94 13.41
C SER A 179 -19.81 2.26 12.05
N MET A 180 -18.79 2.39 11.20
CA MET A 180 -18.71 1.66 9.93
C MET A 180 -18.25 0.21 10.10
N LEU A 181 -17.81 -0.16 11.31
CA LEU A 181 -17.49 -1.54 11.68
C LEU A 181 -18.79 -2.30 11.92
N ARG A 182 -18.96 -3.44 11.25
CA ARG A 182 -20.08 -4.35 11.54
C ARG A 182 -19.86 -5.00 12.90
N MET A 183 -20.87 -4.92 13.77
CA MET A 183 -20.96 -5.72 15.00
C MET A 183 -21.29 -7.18 14.68
#